data_AF-I2GEN9-F1
#
_entry.id   AF-I2GEN9-F1
#
_cell.length_a   1.000
_cell.length_b   1.000
_cell.length_c   1.000
_cell.angle_alpha   90.00
_cell.angle_beta   90.00
_cell.angle_gamma   90.00
#
_symmetry.space_group_name_H-M   'P 1'
#
loop_
_entity.id
_entity.type
_entity.pdbx_description
1 polymer ?
#
loop_
_entity_poly.entity_id
_entity_poly.type
_entity_poly.pdbx_seq_one_letter_code
_entity_poly.pdbx_strand_id
1 'polypeptide(L)' 'MSQLADVITQGAFNKKQLLEMYGNVDMKTFEDWIQDIKTPIRWRKGKQVFPPKVVQQIIEHIGQPIRIKVLN' A
#
# COMPACT_ATOMS: atom_id res chain seq x y z
N MET A 1 18.79 1.99 9.49
CA MET A 1 17.75 0.97 9.31
C MET A 1 16.63 1.64 8.52
N SER A 2 16.45 1.24 7.26
CA SER A 2 15.63 1.97 6.29
C SER A 2 14.14 1.80 6.61
N GLN A 3 13.41 2.90 6.68
CA GLN A 3 11.96 3.01 6.96
C GLN A 3 11.04 2.02 6.20
N LEU A 4 11.48 1.49 5.06
CA LEU A 4 10.81 0.43 4.31
C LEU A 4 10.78 -0.93 5.04
N ALA A 5 11.81 -1.25 5.82
CA ALA A 5 11.94 -2.54 6.49
C ALA A 5 10.86 -2.73 7.56
N ASP A 6 10.44 -1.65 8.22
CA ASP A 6 9.45 -1.68 9.30
C ASP A 6 8.00 -1.79 8.79
N VAL A 7 7.73 -1.43 7.54
CA VAL A 7 6.44 -1.67 6.89
C VAL A 7 6.29 -3.16 6.52
N ILE A 8 7.38 -3.86 6.22
CA ILE A 8 7.34 -5.20 5.63
C ILE A 8 7.13 -6.31 6.69
N THR A 9 7.26 -6.02 7.98
CA THR A 9 7.17 -6.99 9.09
C THR A 9 5.77 -7.54 9.36
N GLN A 10 4.69 -6.89 8.91
CA GLN A 10 3.30 -7.30 9.25
C GLN A 10 2.67 -8.39 8.36
N GLY A 11 3.40 -8.97 7.41
CA GLY A 11 2.96 -10.18 6.69
C GLY A 11 1.84 -9.99 5.64
N ALA A 12 0.90 -9.05 5.81
CA ALA A 12 -0.07 -8.64 4.78
C ALA A 12 -0.84 -7.34 5.14
N PHE A 13 -1.19 -6.52 4.13
CA PHE A 13 -1.91 -5.25 4.29
C PHE A 13 -3.25 -5.25 3.57
N ASN A 14 -4.32 -4.81 4.21
CA ASN A 14 -5.58 -4.60 3.50
C ASN A 14 -5.65 -3.20 2.85
N LYS A 15 -6.63 -3.00 1.95
CA LYS A 15 -6.83 -1.71 1.28
C LYS A 15 -6.96 -0.53 2.23
N LYS A 16 -7.68 -0.70 3.34
CA LYS A 16 -7.89 0.39 4.32
C LYS A 16 -6.56 0.83 4.93
N GLN A 17 -5.71 -0.12 5.33
CA GLN A 17 -4.39 0.15 5.86
C GLN A 17 -3.51 0.86 4.83
N LEU A 18 -3.56 0.45 3.55
CA LEU A 18 -2.84 1.16 2.48
C LEU A 18 -3.32 2.60 2.36
N LEU A 19 -4.62 2.87 2.28
CA LEU A 19 -5.14 4.24 2.23
C LEU A 19 -4.73 5.07 3.44
N GLU A 20 -4.74 4.48 4.64
CA GLU A 20 -4.31 5.12 5.89
C GLU A 20 -2.81 5.50 5.85
N MET A 21 -1.96 4.64 5.29
CA MET A 21 -0.51 4.90 5.14
C MET A 21 -0.22 6.12 4.25
N TYR A 22 -1.03 6.35 3.23
CA TYR A 22 -0.89 7.51 2.35
C TYR A 22 -1.67 8.74 2.84
N GLY A 23 -2.14 8.75 4.09
CA GLY A 23 -2.79 9.92 4.70
C GLY A 23 -4.32 9.90 4.64
N ASN A 24 -4.94 8.71 4.72
CA ASN A 24 -6.39 8.53 4.60
C ASN A 24 -6.95 9.03 3.26
N VAL A 25 -6.21 8.79 2.18
CA VAL A 25 -6.64 9.12 0.81
C VAL A 25 -7.87 8.30 0.46
N ASP A 26 -8.80 8.86 -0.30
CA ASP A 26 -9.97 8.12 -0.73
C ASP A 26 -9.61 7.03 -1.75
N MET A 27 -10.47 6.01 -1.86
CA MET A 27 -10.21 4.85 -2.72
C MET A 27 -10.02 5.24 -4.18
N LYS A 28 -10.78 6.22 -4.70
CA LYS A 28 -10.72 6.59 -6.11
C LYS A 28 -9.39 7.26 -6.42
N THR A 29 -8.99 8.24 -5.61
CA THR A 29 -7.70 8.93 -5.78
C THR A 29 -6.53 7.95 -5.71
N PHE A 30 -6.55 7.01 -4.74
CA PHE A 30 -5.52 5.97 -4.66
C PHE A 30 -5.53 5.05 -5.88
N GLU A 31 -6.71 4.66 -6.35
CA GLU A 31 -6.87 3.84 -7.55
C GLU A 31 -6.39 4.51 -8.84
N ASP A 32 -6.47 5.83 -8.91
CA ASP A 32 -5.92 6.64 -10.01
C ASP A 32 -4.37 6.61 -9.94
N TRP A 33 -3.77 6.62 -8.74
CA TRP A 33 -2.30 6.53 -8.57
C TRP A 33 -1.72 5.17 -8.93
N ILE A 34 -2.44 4.07 -8.68
CA ILE A 34 -1.97 2.71 -9.01
C ILE A 34 -2.42 2.25 -10.38
N GLN A 35 -3.03 3.11 -11.20
CA GLN A 35 -3.71 2.70 -12.44
C GLN A 35 -2.79 1.86 -13.34
N ASP A 36 -1.53 2.24 -13.48
CA ASP A 36 -0.55 1.58 -14.34
C ASP A 36 -0.08 0.22 -13.78
N ILE A 37 -0.16 0.04 -12.46
CA ILE A 37 0.27 -1.18 -11.77
C ILE A 37 -0.90 -2.07 -11.29
N LYS A 38 -2.16 -1.67 -11.54
CA LYS A 38 -3.37 -2.40 -11.10
C LYS A 38 -3.35 -3.87 -11.52
N THR A 39 -2.95 -4.16 -12.76
CA THR A 39 -2.85 -5.53 -13.28
C THR A 39 -1.71 -6.32 -12.62
N PRO A 40 -0.46 -5.80 -12.59
CA PRO A 40 0.65 -6.42 -11.84
C PRO A 40 0.34 -6.77 -10.39
N ILE A 41 -0.28 -5.85 -9.64
CA ILE A 41 -0.61 -6.05 -8.22
C ILE A 41 -1.91 -6.84 -8.01
N ARG A 42 -2.56 -7.27 -9.10
CA ARG A 42 -3.85 -7.96 -9.11
C ARG A 42 -4.91 -7.23 -8.30
N TRP A 43 -5.01 -5.92 -8.46
CA TRP A 43 -6.00 -5.10 -7.76
C TRP A 43 -7.42 -5.49 -8.19
N ARG A 44 -8.29 -5.80 -7.23
CA ARG A 44 -9.69 -6.22 -7.47
C ARG A 44 -10.66 -5.41 -6.63
N LYS A 45 -11.91 -5.29 -7.08
CA LYS A 45 -12.98 -4.69 -6.28
C LYS A 45 -13.28 -5.56 -5.05
N GLY A 46 -13.67 -4.92 -3.94
CA GLY A 46 -14.01 -5.62 -2.68
C GLY A 46 -12.84 -5.76 -1.70
N LYS A 47 -13.00 -6.69 -0.74
CA LYS A 47 -12.00 -6.97 0.29
C LYS A 47 -10.80 -7.68 -0.33
N GLN A 48 -9.62 -7.11 -0.17
CA GLN A 48 -8.36 -7.68 -0.64
C GLN A 48 -7.26 -7.38 0.38
N VAL A 49 -6.34 -8.33 0.51
CA VAL A 49 -5.12 -8.21 1.31
C VAL A 49 -3.92 -8.37 0.37
N PHE A 50 -2.88 -7.59 0.61
CA PHE A 50 -1.68 -7.49 -0.20
C PHE A 50 -0.48 -7.98 0.60
N PRO A 51 0.28 -8.96 0.10
CA PRO A 51 1.51 -9.37 0.75
C PRO A 51 2.57 -8.25 0.68
N PRO A 52 3.57 -8.25 1.56
CA PRO A 52 4.57 -7.18 1.65
C PRO A 52 5.27 -6.90 0.32
N LYS A 53 5.53 -7.92 -0.50
CA LYS A 53 6.11 -7.76 -1.85
C LYS A 53 5.25 -6.88 -2.76
N VAL A 54 3.93 -7.01 -2.69
CA VAL A 54 3.01 -6.19 -3.49
C VAL A 54 2.92 -4.78 -2.93
N VAL A 55 2.93 -4.63 -1.61
CA VAL A 55 2.98 -3.32 -0.95
C VAL A 55 4.25 -2.57 -1.32
N GLN A 56 5.39 -3.26 -1.38
CA GLN A 56 6.64 -2.67 -1.84
C GLN A 56 6.53 -2.18 -3.30
N GLN A 57 5.93 -2.95 -4.20
CA GLN A 57 5.69 -2.49 -5.59
C GLN A 57 4.82 -1.23 -5.65
N ILE A 58 3.81 -1.14 -4.79
CA ILE A 58 2.97 0.06 -4.68
C ILE A 58 3.80 1.25 -4.20
N ILE A 59 4.65 1.06 -3.17
CA ILE A 59 5.52 2.12 -2.63
C ILE A 59 6.58 2.55 -3.65
N GLU A 60 7.15 1.62 -4.41
CA GLU A 60 8.10 1.92 -5.48
C GLU A 60 7.47 2.74 -6.61
N HIS A 61 6.17 2.55 -6.86
CA HIS A 61 5.43 3.26 -7.91
C HIS A 61 4.88 4.63 -7.47
N ILE A 62 4.22 4.70 -6.32
CA ILE A 62 3.57 5.93 -5.81
C ILE A 62 4.57 6.79 -5.01
N GLY A 63 5.60 6.18 -4.45
CA GLY A 63 6.55 6.81 -3.52
C GLY A 63 6.32 6.40 -2.06
N GLN A 64 7.19 6.89 -1.18
CA GLN A 64 7.13 6.57 0.25
C GLN A 64 5.81 7.07 0.88
N PRO A 65 5.14 6.26 1.73
CA PRO A 65 3.93 6.66 2.41
C PRO A 65 4.20 7.78 3.43
N ILE A 66 3.25 8.71 3.57
CA ILE A 66 3.35 9.87 4.49
C ILE A 66 3.29 9.42 5.95
N ARG A 67 2.51 8.38 6.24
CA ARG A 67 2.38 7.80 7.57
C ARG A 67 2.93 6.38 7.55
N ILE A 68 4.20 6.25 7.90
CA ILE A 68 4.71 4.98 8.41
C ILE A 68 4.19 4.87 9.83
N LYS A 69 2.94 4.44 9.95
CA LYS A 69 2.39 4.10 11.25
C LYS A 69 3.14 2.83 11.67
N VAL A 70 4.18 3.00 12.48
CA VAL A 70 4.75 1.94 13.30
C VAL A 70 3.61 1.50 14.20
N LEU A 71 2.76 0.62 13.70
CA LEU A 71 1.72 -0.03 14.47
C LEU A 71 2.45 -1.11 15.25
N ASN A 72 3.01 -0.69 16.39
CA ASN A 72 3.49 -1.58 17.46
C ASN A 72 2.43 -2.62 17.80
#